data_AF-A0A087V1T8-F1
#
_entry.id   AF-A0A087V1T8-F1
#
_cell.length_a   1.000
_cell.length_b   1.000
_cell.length_c   1.000
_cell.angle_alpha   90.00
_cell.angle_beta   90.00
_cell.angle_gamma   90.00
#
_symmetry.space_group_name_H-M   'P 1'
#
loop_
_entity.id
_entity.type
_entity.pdbx_description
1 polymer ?
#
loop_
_entity_poly.entity_id
_entity_poly.type
_entity_poly.pdbx_seq_one_letter_code
_entity_poly.pdbx_strand_id
1 'polypeptide(L)'
;MSNDRKTTGLKKIQGFIWREEYEKGFLRGHVYDDTVQALKYWKSSQKKIYIYSSGSIEAQRLLFRHSTWGNLEHAPAHFILHEPCAIKTFEVTP
;
A
#
# COMPACT_ATOMS: atom_id res chain seq x y z
N MET A 1 25.70 -11.04 -3.79
CA MET A 1 24.33 -10.61 -3.43
C MET A 1 24.30 -10.38 -1.92
N SER A 2 24.38 -9.11 -1.54
CA SER A 2 24.48 -8.62 -0.15
C SER A 2 23.24 -8.98 0.66
N ASN A 3 23.44 -9.44 1.89
CA ASN A 3 22.41 -9.79 2.87
C ASN A 3 21.26 -8.76 2.92
N ASP A 4 20.11 -9.05 2.28
CA ASP A 4 18.86 -8.30 2.40
C ASP A 4 18.30 -8.51 3.82
N ARG A 5 18.90 -7.81 4.79
CA ARG A 5 18.57 -7.88 6.20
C ARG A 5 17.39 -6.96 6.49
N LYS A 6 16.18 -7.45 6.19
CA LYS A 6 14.89 -6.85 6.60
C LYS A 6 14.64 -7.04 8.10
N THR A 7 15.59 -6.63 8.95
CA THR A 7 15.43 -6.73 10.40
C THR A 7 14.24 -5.88 10.85
N THR A 8 13.58 -6.31 11.92
CA THR A 8 12.41 -5.60 12.48
C THR A 8 12.73 -4.15 12.83
N GLY A 9 13.95 -3.87 13.31
CA GLY A 9 14.41 -2.51 13.61
C GLY A 9 14.51 -1.63 12.36
N LEU A 10 15.06 -2.15 11.27
CA LEU A 10 15.20 -1.41 10.02
C LEU A 10 13.83 -1.08 9.39
N LYS A 11 12.92 -2.05 9.36
CA LYS A 11 11.53 -1.83 8.87
C LYS A 11 10.79 -0.75 9.68
N LYS A 12 11.00 -0.70 11.01
CA LYS A 12 10.39 0.33 11.86
C LYS A 12 10.90 1.72 11.51
N ILE A 13 12.22 1.90 11.39
CA ILE A 13 12.83 3.19 11.03
C ILE A 13 12.35 3.62 9.64
N GLN A 14 12.30 2.71 8.67
CA GLN A 14 11.76 2.99 7.34
C GLN A 14 10.31 3.48 7.40
N GLY A 15 9.46 2.84 8.22
CA GLY A 15 8.08 3.29 8.43
C GLY A 15 7.99 4.70 9.02
N PHE A 16 8.83 5.03 10.01
CA PHE A 16 8.88 6.38 10.59
C PHE A 16 9.27 7.44 9.56
N ILE A 17 10.36 7.20 8.82
CA ILE A 17 10.84 8.14 7.79
C ILE A 17 9.76 8.35 6.73
N TRP A 18 9.13 7.28 6.23
CA TRP A 18 8.06 7.40 5.24
C TRP A 18 6.89 8.22 5.77
N ARG A 19 6.41 7.93 6.98
CA ARG A 19 5.29 8.67 7.57
C ARG A 19 5.59 10.16 7.63
N GLU A 20 6.75 10.52 8.18
CA GLU A 20 7.16 11.92 8.35
C GLU A 20 7.26 12.66 7.01
N GLU A 21 7.88 12.04 6.00
CA GLU A 21 8.10 12.70 4.71
C GLU A 21 6.82 12.78 3.85
N TYR A 22 5.89 11.82 4.00
CA TYR A 22 4.56 11.90 3.39
C TYR A 22 3.68 12.96 4.06
N GLU A 23 3.72 13.07 5.40
CA GLU A 23 2.97 14.06 6.17
C GLU A 23 3.45 15.49 5.89
N LYS A 24 4.76 15.69 5.76
CA LYS A 24 5.36 16.98 5.34
C LYS A 24 5.09 17.31 3.86
N GLY A 25 4.66 16.32 3.06
CA GLY A 25 4.38 16.48 1.63
C GLY A 25 5.62 16.51 0.74
N PHE A 26 6.80 16.18 1.28
CA PHE A 26 8.03 15.99 0.50
C PHE A 26 7.96 14.74 -0.38
N LEU A 27 7.25 13.71 0.09
CA LEU A 27 6.91 12.53 -0.69
C LEU A 27 5.44 12.57 -1.14
N ARG A 28 5.19 12.14 -2.37
CA ARG A 28 3.86 11.87 -2.91
C ARG A 28 3.84 10.49 -3.56
N GLY A 29 2.78 9.74 -3.28
CA GLY A 29 2.58 8.43 -3.86
C GLY A 29 2.26 8.57 -5.34
N HIS A 30 3.14 8.08 -6.21
CA HIS A 30 2.85 8.10 -7.63
C HIS A 30 1.88 6.95 -7.96
N VAL A 31 0.73 7.31 -8.53
CA VAL A 31 -0.25 6.36 -9.05
C VAL A 31 -0.51 6.74 -10.49
N TYR A 32 -0.35 5.79 -11.40
CA TYR A 32 -0.58 6.01 -12.82
C TYR A 32 -2.04 6.33 -13.10
N ASP A 33 -2.28 7.15 -14.12
CA ASP A 33 -3.58 7.72 -14.44
C ASP A 33 -4.62 6.65 -14.78
N ASP A 34 -4.20 5.61 -15.50
CA ASP A 34 -4.99 4.43 -15.84
C ASP A 34 -5.41 3.64 -14.59
N THR A 35 -4.53 3.55 -13.60
CA THR A 35 -4.81 2.90 -12.32
C THR A 35 -5.91 3.64 -11.57
N VAL A 36 -5.88 4.99 -11.56
CA VAL A 36 -6.94 5.79 -10.93
C VAL A 36 -8.28 5.58 -11.62
N GLN A 37 -8.30 5.53 -12.95
CA GLN A 37 -9.52 5.28 -13.73
C GLN A 37 -10.08 3.87 -13.45
N ALA A 38 -9.23 2.85 -13.42
CA ALA A 38 -9.62 1.47 -13.12
C ALA A 38 -10.18 1.33 -11.70
N LEU A 39 -9.52 1.94 -10.70
CA LEU A 39 -9.99 1.94 -9.31
C LEU A 39 -11.38 2.56 -9.17
N LYS A 40 -11.64 3.69 -9.85
CA LYS A 40 -12.96 4.34 -9.86
C LYS A 40 -14.01 3.45 -10.53
N TYR A 41 -13.67 2.85 -11.66
CA TYR A 41 -14.56 1.94 -12.38
C TYR A 41 -14.95 0.74 -11.52
N TRP A 42 -13.98 0.01 -10.95
CA TRP A 42 -14.25 -1.15 -10.11
C TRP A 42 -15.05 -0.82 -8.86
N LYS A 43 -14.80 0.34 -8.24
CA LYS A 43 -15.60 0.83 -7.11
C LYS A 43 -17.04 1.12 -7.52
N SER A 44 -17.27 1.73 -8.68
CA SER A 44 -18.62 1.94 -9.22
C SER A 44 -19.34 0.63 -9.57
N SER A 45 -18.60 -0.38 -10.00
CA SER A 45 -19.11 -1.74 -10.24
C SER A 45 -19.26 -2.58 -8.95
N GLN A 46 -19.18 -1.97 -7.76
CA GLN A 46 -19.29 -2.63 -6.45
C GLN A 46 -18.31 -3.80 -6.25
N LYS A 47 -17.16 -3.80 -6.93
CA LYS A 47 -16.12 -4.82 -6.76
C LYS A 47 -15.25 -4.49 -5.56
N LYS A 48 -14.92 -5.52 -4.76
CA LYS A 48 -13.93 -5.39 -3.69
C LYS A 48 -12.53 -5.32 -4.31
N ILE A 49 -11.76 -4.29 -3.97
CA ILE A 49 -10.41 -4.06 -4.50
C ILE A 49 -9.40 -4.36 -3.38
N TYR A 50 -8.39 -5.16 -3.67
CA TYR A 50 -7.35 -5.54 -2.72
C TYR A 50 -5.98 -5.17 -3.27
N ILE A 51 -5.13 -4.58 -2.43
CA ILE A 51 -3.73 -4.31 -2.77
C ILE A 51 -2.87 -5.38 -2.10
N TYR A 52 -2.00 -6.02 -2.89
CA TYR A 52 -1.10 -7.07 -2.43
C TYR A 52 0.34 -6.65 -2.71
N SER A 53 1.14 -6.43 -1.67
CA SER A 53 2.52 -5.96 -1.81
C SER A 53 3.40 -6.43 -0.66
N SER A 54 4.71 -6.52 -0.92
CA SER A 54 5.72 -6.82 0.10
C SER A 54 6.04 -5.62 1.02
N GLY A 55 5.54 -4.43 0.69
CA GLY A 55 5.61 -3.25 1.55
C GLY A 55 4.65 -3.36 2.74
N SER A 56 5.01 -2.78 3.89
CA SER A 56 4.14 -2.78 5.07
C SER A 56 2.75 -2.21 4.75
N ILE A 57 1.70 -2.69 5.43
CA ILE A 57 0.33 -2.17 5.27
C ILE A 57 0.31 -0.65 5.46
N GLU A 58 1.09 -0.15 6.42
CA GLU A 58 1.25 1.28 6.66
C GLU A 58 1.83 2.01 5.45
N ALA A 59 2.91 1.52 4.85
CA ALA A 59 3.51 2.13 3.66
C ALA A 59 2.54 2.12 2.48
N GLN A 60 1.77 1.04 2.32
CA GLN A 60 0.74 0.96 1.29
C GLN A 60 -0.34 2.03 1.51
N ARG A 61 -0.83 2.20 2.75
CA ARG A 61 -1.80 3.26 3.08
C ARG A 61 -1.24 4.66 2.82
N LEU A 62 -0.02 4.94 3.26
CA LEU A 62 0.65 6.23 3.04
C LEU A 62 0.75 6.57 1.54
N LEU A 63 1.11 5.59 0.71
CA LEU A 63 1.21 5.76 -0.75
C LEU A 63 -0.13 6.18 -1.37
N PHE A 64 -1.23 5.53 -1.00
CA PHE A 64 -2.55 5.88 -1.54
C PHE A 64 -3.14 7.14 -0.90
N ARG A 65 -2.89 7.40 0.39
CA ARG A 65 -3.39 8.57 1.12
C ARG A 65 -2.75 9.87 0.63
N HIS A 66 -1.45 9.85 0.34
CA HIS A 66 -0.67 11.00 -0.11
C HIS A 66 -0.36 10.91 -1.61
N SER A 67 -1.27 10.39 -2.42
CA SER A 67 -1.02 10.19 -3.83
C SER A 67 -0.97 11.51 -4.62
N THR A 68 -0.38 11.50 -5.80
CA THR A 68 -0.40 12.64 -6.75
C THR A 68 -1.81 13.04 -7.17
N TRP A 69 -2.79 12.14 -6.99
CA TRP A 69 -4.20 12.33 -7.30
C TRP A 69 -5.05 12.67 -6.05
N GLY A 70 -4.40 13.01 -4.93
CA GLY A 70 -5.05 13.25 -3.64
C GLY A 70 -5.22 11.96 -2.82
N ASN A 71 -6.17 11.96 -1.90
CA ASN A 71 -6.39 10.81 -1.02
C ASN A 71 -7.20 9.71 -1.74
N LEU A 72 -6.50 8.63 -2.11
CA LEU A 72 -7.06 7.43 -2.72
C LEU A 72 -7.15 6.24 -1.75
N GLU A 73 -6.87 6.41 -0.45
CA GLU A 73 -6.87 5.32 0.54
C GLU A 73 -8.22 4.59 0.60
N HIS A 74 -9.31 5.29 0.30
CA HIS A 74 -10.68 4.75 0.30
C HIS A 74 -11.05 3.97 -0.97
N ALA A 75 -10.18 3.91 -1.98
CA ALA A 75 -10.43 3.15 -3.19
C ALA A 75 -10.29 1.64 -2.97
N PRO A 76 -9.15 1.13 -2.44
CA PRO A 76 -9.06 -0.26 -2.03
C PRO A 76 -9.86 -0.56 -0.76
N ALA A 77 -10.47 -1.74 -0.71
CA ALA A 77 -11.15 -2.24 0.48
C ALA A 77 -10.13 -2.72 1.53
N HIS A 78 -9.06 -3.38 1.09
CA HIS A 78 -8.04 -3.94 1.97
C HIS A 78 -6.63 -3.87 1.40
N PHE A 79 -5.66 -3.71 2.31
CA PHE A 79 -4.22 -3.74 2.04
C PHE A 79 -3.64 -4.99 2.67
N ILE A 80 -2.90 -5.75 1.87
CA ILE A 80 -2.38 -7.04 2.26
C ILE A 80 -0.85 -7.00 2.15
N LEU A 81 -0.19 -7.33 3.26
CA LEU A 81 1.25 -7.51 3.33
C LEU A 81 1.62 -8.94 2.90
N HIS A 82 2.52 -9.05 1.93
CA HIS A 82 3.21 -10.28 1.58
C HIS A 82 4.58 -10.36 2.28
N GLU A 83 4.71 -11.24 3.28
CA GLU A 83 6.02 -11.63 3.81
C GLU A 83 6.48 -12.91 3.10
N PRO A 84 7.77 -13.04 2.71
CA PRO A 84 8.26 -14.08 1.80
C PRO A 84 8.23 -15.53 2.33
N CYS A 85 7.60 -15.83 3.48
CA CYS A 85 7.63 -17.18 4.05
C CYS A 85 6.34 -17.64 4.76
N ALA A 86 5.20 -16.96 4.54
CA ALA A 86 3.93 -17.46 5.05
C ALA A 86 2.89 -17.41 3.93
N ILE A 87 2.62 -18.57 3.32
CA ILE A 87 1.39 -18.77 2.55
C ILE A 87 0.24 -18.61 3.57
N LYS A 88 -0.26 -17.39 3.72
CA LYS A 88 -1.55 -17.16 4.37
C LYS A 88 -2.60 -17.44 3.31
N THR A 89 -3.18 -18.64 3.37
CA THR A 89 -4.42 -18.95 2.67
C THR A 89 -5.46 -17.90 3.05
N PHE A 90 -5.90 -17.11 2.07
CA PHE A 90 -6.99 -16.17 2.26
C PHE A 90 -8.29 -16.97 2.18
N GLU A 91 -8.92 -17.25 3.33
CA GLU A 91 -10.35 -17.58 3.34
C GLU A 91 -11.10 -16.29 3.04
N VAL A 92 -11.53 -16.15 1.78
CA VAL A 92 -12.52 -15.15 1.41
C VAL A 92 -13.85 -15.68 1.93
N THR A 93 -14.22 -15.31 3.15
CA THR A 93 -15.58 -15.55 3.64
C THR A 93 -16.57 -14.73 2.81
N PRO A 94 -17.71 -15.33 2.39
CA PRO A 94 -18.68 -14.73 1.49
C PRO A 94 -19.29 -13.42 2.02
#